data_AF-A0A4R1MEC0-F1
#
_entry.id   AF-A0A4R1MEC0-F1
#
_cell.length_a   1.000
_cell.length_b   1.000
_cell.length_c   1.000
_cell.angle_alpha   90.00
_cell.angle_beta   90.00
_cell.angle_gamma   90.00
#
_symmetry.space_group_name_H-M   'P 1'
#
loop_
_entity.id
_entity.type
_entity.pdbx_description
1 polymer ?
#
loop_
_entity_poly.entity_id
_entity_poly.type
_entity_poly.pdbx_seq_one_letter_code
_entity_poly.pdbx_strand_id
1 'polypeptide(L)'
;MANVSQPMPIDRTVTLEEISDFADVVTDYATELRDQILAPRPRKEAPVFTTGEVAELCGLTRQQVQYLATKGDGVLPEGQSTGTGRSRSRLFTLGEARNWVQQVSDIYQTPLVAGPSDFEGKVLITSQLKGGSAKTTTSMCLAQGLSLRGRKVLVVDLDPQASLSELCGLYAEKEVSPDDTVLPFVYDQKVEGGLLSRVQPTYWDGLDIIPAHTELVGAEYHLPAMQMKLAGFKFWQVLRDGLAPLRKHYDYIILDTSPSLSYLNLNALMAADAMVMPMVPENLDFFSSLSFWRLFSDVAKSFIKYEANKKYDFVSVLLTRVNYNSTSAAPVVRTWAQGAYRHWLDPFEVPASSVMSSGALAFTTVFDISSSHSQAKSLARVKQPLIDYCRWVDDMFVKQWRPAQ
;
A
#
# COMPACT_ATOMS: atom_id res chain seq x y z
N MET A 1 -7.03 -61.10 -3.95
CA MET A 1 -7.15 -59.97 -4.90
C MET A 1 -8.27 -59.09 -4.40
N ALA A 2 -7.94 -57.93 -3.82
CA ALA A 2 -8.92 -57.00 -3.28
C ALA A 2 -9.52 -56.17 -4.43
N ASN A 3 -10.86 -56.11 -4.49
CA ASN A 3 -11.61 -55.26 -5.41
C ASN A 3 -11.34 -53.79 -5.06
N VAL A 4 -10.56 -53.12 -5.90
CA VAL A 4 -10.47 -51.65 -5.88
C VAL A 4 -11.71 -51.14 -6.59
N SER A 5 -12.64 -50.55 -5.84
CA SER A 5 -13.81 -49.87 -6.40
C SER A 5 -13.33 -48.75 -7.34
N GLN A 6 -13.64 -48.88 -8.63
CA GLN A 6 -13.41 -47.79 -9.58
C GLN A 6 -14.32 -46.62 -9.17
N PRO A 7 -13.79 -45.38 -9.02
CA PRO A 7 -14.62 -44.22 -8.74
C PRO A 7 -15.61 -44.02 -9.89
N MET A 8 -16.90 -43.85 -9.58
CA MET A 8 -17.90 -43.56 -10.60
C MET A 8 -17.52 -42.27 -11.36
N PRO A 9 -17.73 -42.22 -12.69
CA PRO A 9 -17.49 -41.01 -13.45
C PRO A 9 -18.38 -39.89 -12.93
N ILE A 10 -17.76 -38.81 -12.44
CA ILE A 10 -18.46 -37.59 -12.03
C ILE A 10 -18.77 -36.82 -13.31
N ASP A 11 -20.05 -36.63 -13.62
CA ASP A 11 -20.47 -35.71 -14.66
C ASP A 11 -20.15 -34.28 -14.21
N ARG A 12 -19.46 -33.53 -15.07
CA ARG A 12 -18.98 -32.16 -14.80
C ARG A 12 -19.64 -31.12 -15.71
N THR A 13 -20.66 -31.50 -16.47
CA THR A 13 -21.44 -30.52 -17.24
C THR A 13 -22.25 -29.67 -16.28
N VAL A 14 -22.16 -28.35 -16.43
CA VAL A 14 -22.88 -27.35 -15.62
C VAL A 14 -23.42 -26.27 -16.54
N THR A 15 -24.58 -25.73 -16.20
CA THR A 15 -25.19 -24.55 -16.82
C THR A 15 -24.63 -23.26 -16.21
N LEU A 16 -24.87 -22.11 -16.86
CA LEU A 16 -24.46 -20.81 -16.31
C LEU A 16 -25.20 -20.46 -15.00
N GLU A 17 -26.46 -20.87 -14.88
CA GLU A 17 -27.26 -20.71 -13.67
C GLU A 17 -26.65 -21.54 -12.52
N GLU A 18 -26.34 -22.82 -12.76
CA GLU A 18 -25.68 -23.67 -11.77
C GLU A 18 -24.28 -23.17 -11.37
N ILE A 19 -23.56 -22.48 -12.28
CA ILE A 19 -22.29 -21.81 -11.93
C ILE A 19 -22.52 -20.63 -11.00
N SER A 20 -23.59 -19.84 -11.20
CA SER A 20 -23.96 -18.73 -10.32
C SER A 20 -24.34 -19.25 -8.94
N ASP A 21 -25.24 -20.24 -8.86
CA ASP A 21 -25.67 -20.85 -7.61
C ASP A 21 -24.48 -21.48 -6.87
N PHE A 22 -23.56 -22.12 -7.61
CA PHE A 22 -22.32 -22.66 -7.04
C PHE A 22 -21.42 -21.55 -6.47
N ALA A 23 -21.32 -20.40 -7.14
CA ALA A 23 -20.55 -19.27 -6.64
C ALA A 23 -21.13 -18.73 -5.33
N ASP A 24 -22.46 -18.65 -5.21
CA ASP A 24 -23.14 -18.26 -3.98
C ASP A 24 -22.86 -19.27 -2.85
N VAL A 25 -22.99 -20.57 -3.11
CA VAL A 25 -22.67 -21.63 -2.13
C VAL A 25 -21.21 -21.60 -1.68
N VAL A 26 -20.26 -21.39 -2.59
CA VAL A 26 -18.83 -21.30 -2.25
C VAL A 26 -18.55 -20.02 -1.46
N THR A 27 -19.24 -18.92 -1.76
CA THR A 27 -19.12 -17.66 -1.01
C THR A 27 -19.65 -17.84 0.41
N ASP A 28 -20.85 -18.39 0.59
CA ASP A 28 -21.41 -18.69 1.90
C ASP A 28 -20.50 -19.63 2.71
N TYR A 29 -20.00 -20.69 2.07
CA TYR A 29 -19.06 -21.61 2.72
C TYR A 29 -17.73 -20.94 3.08
N ALA A 30 -17.22 -20.05 2.23
CA ALA A 30 -16.03 -19.25 2.53
C ALA A 30 -16.29 -18.27 3.68
N THR A 31 -17.48 -17.66 3.77
CA THR A 31 -17.91 -16.83 4.89
C THR A 31 -18.01 -17.64 6.17
N GLU A 32 -18.59 -18.84 6.14
CA GLU A 32 -18.66 -19.75 7.30
C GLU A 32 -17.28 -20.23 7.75
N LEU A 33 -16.43 -20.67 6.81
CA LEU A 33 -15.04 -21.04 7.10
C LEU A 33 -14.26 -19.85 7.66
N ARG A 34 -14.45 -18.66 7.10
CA ARG A 34 -13.88 -17.43 7.64
C ARG A 34 -14.39 -17.20 9.05
N ASP A 35 -15.69 -17.22 9.31
CA ASP A 35 -16.24 -17.00 10.65
C ASP A 35 -15.80 -18.08 11.66
N GLN A 36 -15.52 -19.32 11.22
CA GLN A 36 -14.95 -20.39 12.06
C GLN A 36 -13.45 -20.25 12.31
N ILE A 37 -12.68 -19.80 11.31
CA ILE A 37 -11.24 -19.46 11.46
C ILE A 37 -11.08 -18.18 12.27
N LEU A 38 -12.09 -17.31 12.23
CA LEU A 38 -12.13 -15.97 12.78
C LEU A 38 -13.15 -15.88 13.92
N ALA A 39 -12.85 -16.54 15.05
CA ALA A 39 -13.22 -15.95 16.35
C ALA A 39 -12.88 -14.45 16.27
N PRO A 40 -13.77 -13.54 16.71
CA PRO A 40 -13.85 -12.17 16.19
C PRO A 40 -12.45 -11.60 16.09
N ARG A 41 -11.93 -11.43 14.87
CA ARG A 41 -10.56 -10.95 14.66
C ARG A 41 -10.42 -9.74 15.59
N PRO A 42 -9.49 -9.73 16.57
CA PRO A 42 -9.24 -8.51 17.29
C PRO A 42 -8.91 -7.47 16.21
N ARG A 43 -9.63 -6.34 16.22
CA ARG A 43 -9.33 -5.23 15.30
C ARG A 43 -7.84 -4.97 15.37
N LYS A 44 -7.19 -4.75 14.22
CA LYS A 44 -5.76 -4.43 14.21
C LYS A 44 -5.51 -3.26 15.16
N GLU A 45 -4.52 -3.40 16.01
CA GLU A 45 -4.08 -2.33 16.90
C GLU A 45 -2.79 -1.74 16.36
N ALA A 46 -2.65 -0.41 16.49
CA ALA A 46 -1.41 0.26 16.11
C ALA A 46 -0.24 -0.23 16.99
N PRO A 47 0.98 -0.31 16.43
CA PRO A 47 2.15 -0.63 17.23
C PRO A 47 2.45 0.46 18.27
N VAL A 48 3.16 0.06 19.33
CA VAL A 48 3.73 0.98 20.32
C VAL A 48 5.24 1.08 20.15
N PHE A 49 5.79 2.23 20.51
CA PHE A 49 7.19 2.57 20.29
C PHE A 49 7.90 2.76 21.62
N THR A 50 9.10 2.21 21.74
CA THR A 50 9.98 2.48 22.88
C THR A 50 10.65 3.85 22.73
N THR A 51 11.19 4.39 23.82
CA THR A 51 12.06 5.59 23.78
C THR A 51 13.21 5.46 22.76
N GLY A 52 13.72 4.24 22.57
CA GLY A 52 14.76 3.97 21.58
C GLY A 52 14.30 4.16 20.15
N GLU A 53 13.12 3.66 19.82
CA GLU A 53 12.55 3.76 18.48
C GLU A 53 12.10 5.18 18.18
N VAL A 54 11.51 5.90 19.14
CA VAL A 54 11.19 7.34 18.98
C VAL A 54 12.46 8.14 18.73
N ALA A 55 13.55 7.85 19.47
CA ALA A 55 14.83 8.51 19.27
C ALA A 55 15.36 8.27 17.84
N GLU A 56 15.29 7.02 17.35
CA GLU A 56 15.69 6.67 15.99
C GLU A 56 14.85 7.37 14.92
N LEU A 57 13.52 7.39 15.09
CA LEU A 57 12.59 8.08 14.18
C LEU A 57 12.87 9.59 14.10
N CYS A 58 13.29 10.20 15.22
CA CYS A 58 13.56 11.64 15.30
C CYS A 58 15.00 12.03 14.95
N GLY A 59 15.91 11.07 14.75
CA GLY A 59 17.34 11.37 14.62
C GLY A 59 18.00 11.88 15.91
N LEU A 60 17.45 11.49 17.07
CA LEU A 60 17.92 11.90 18.41
C LEU A 60 18.55 10.73 19.18
N THR A 61 19.20 11.06 20.31
CA THR A 61 19.63 10.06 21.29
C THR A 61 18.51 9.74 22.29
N ARG A 62 18.53 8.54 22.88
CA ARG A 62 17.60 8.16 23.96
C ARG A 62 17.59 9.14 25.13
N GLN A 63 18.75 9.72 25.46
CA GLN A 63 18.89 10.70 26.54
C GLN A 63 18.18 12.01 26.20
N GLN A 64 18.28 12.49 24.96
CA GLN A 64 17.56 13.68 24.51
C GLN A 64 16.05 13.48 24.57
N VAL A 65 15.53 12.34 24.09
CA VAL A 65 14.09 12.03 24.19
C VAL A 65 13.64 11.99 25.65
N GLN A 66 14.38 11.30 26.53
CA GLN A 66 14.03 11.25 27.95
C GLN A 66 14.03 12.64 28.61
N TYR A 67 14.99 13.49 28.28
CA TYR A 67 15.06 14.87 28.77
C TYR A 67 13.87 15.70 28.27
N LEU A 68 13.64 15.72 26.96
CA LEU A 68 12.54 16.48 26.36
C LEU A 68 11.16 16.00 26.86
N ALA A 69 10.98 14.69 27.07
CA ALA A 69 9.75 14.10 27.59
C ALA A 69 9.50 14.35 29.09
N THR A 70 10.45 14.90 29.85
CA THR A 70 10.29 15.11 31.32
C THR A 70 10.58 16.53 31.79
N LYS A 71 11.42 17.24 31.05
CA LYS A 71 11.95 18.55 31.40
C LYS A 71 11.78 19.58 30.28
N GLY A 72 11.16 19.19 29.16
CA GLY A 72 10.78 20.12 28.09
C GLY A 72 9.57 20.98 28.48
N ASP A 73 9.11 21.79 27.53
CA ASP A 73 8.04 22.78 27.72
C ASP A 73 6.62 22.17 27.80
N GLY A 74 6.52 20.84 27.96
CA GLY A 74 5.24 20.11 28.03
C GLY A 74 4.52 19.94 26.69
N VAL A 75 5.11 20.38 25.58
CA VAL A 75 4.52 20.29 24.22
C VAL A 75 4.58 18.87 23.66
N LEU A 76 5.66 18.14 23.98
CA LEU A 76 5.88 16.79 23.46
C LEU A 76 5.22 15.74 24.37
N PRO A 77 4.54 14.72 23.81
CA PRO A 77 3.94 13.67 24.61
C PRO A 77 4.98 12.93 25.46
N GLU A 78 4.67 12.70 26.74
CA GLU A 78 5.61 12.04 27.64
C GLU A 78 5.68 10.52 27.44
N GLY A 79 4.67 9.93 26.81
CA GLY A 79 4.48 8.48 26.73
C GLY A 79 4.13 7.84 28.08
N GLN A 80 3.62 6.61 28.03
CA GLN A 80 3.25 5.84 29.21
C GLN A 80 4.47 5.17 29.83
N SER A 81 4.71 5.43 31.12
CA SER A 81 5.76 4.75 31.87
C SER A 81 5.37 3.30 32.15
N THR A 82 6.25 2.36 31.82
CA THR A 82 6.10 0.93 32.14
C THR A 82 7.27 0.43 32.99
N GLY A 83 7.04 -0.56 33.85
CA GLY A 83 8.03 -1.12 34.77
C GLY A 83 8.26 -0.31 36.06
N THR A 84 9.07 -0.85 36.97
CA THR A 84 9.37 -0.25 38.29
C THR A 84 10.88 -0.10 38.50
N GLY A 85 11.28 0.93 39.28
CA GLY A 85 12.67 1.16 39.67
C GLY A 85 13.63 1.34 38.48
N ARG A 86 14.71 0.55 38.44
CA ARG A 86 15.74 0.58 37.37
C ARG A 86 15.24 0.05 36.01
N SER A 87 14.11 -0.63 35.96
CA SER A 87 13.51 -1.19 34.74
C SER A 87 12.45 -0.27 34.12
N ARG A 88 12.36 0.99 34.58
CA ARG A 88 11.40 1.96 34.08
C ARG A 88 11.71 2.31 32.62
N SER A 89 10.80 2.00 31.72
CA SER A 89 10.84 2.41 30.30
C SER A 89 9.60 3.22 29.95
N ARG A 90 9.61 3.88 28.78
CA ARG A 90 8.44 4.58 28.24
C ARG A 90 8.01 3.90 26.95
N LEU A 91 6.69 3.77 26.80
CA LEU A 91 6.04 3.38 25.57
C LEU A 91 5.24 4.58 25.05
N PHE A 92 5.32 4.79 23.75
CA PHE A 92 4.63 5.84 23.03
C PHE A 92 3.65 5.16 22.07
N THR A 93 2.43 5.67 22.01
CA THR A 93 1.49 5.30 20.96
C THR A 93 2.02 5.76 19.60
N LEU A 94 1.48 5.20 18.51
CA LEU A 94 1.83 5.62 17.15
C LEU A 94 1.61 7.12 16.94
N GLY A 95 0.48 7.66 17.40
CA GLY A 95 0.19 9.10 17.27
C GLY A 95 1.17 9.98 18.04
N GLU A 96 1.58 9.56 19.24
CA GLU A 96 2.63 10.25 19.99
C GLU A 96 3.97 10.19 19.26
N ALA A 97 4.38 9.02 18.77
CA ALA A 97 5.63 8.87 18.02
C ALA A 97 5.66 9.75 16.76
N ARG A 98 4.54 9.84 16.02
CA ARG A 98 4.42 10.75 14.86
C ARG A 98 4.49 12.22 15.28
N ASN A 99 3.85 12.60 16.37
CA ASN A 99 3.93 13.96 16.90
C ASN A 99 5.39 14.34 17.24
N TRP A 100 6.13 13.44 17.87
CA TRP A 100 7.57 13.62 18.11
C TRP A 100 8.33 13.88 16.81
N VAL A 101 8.13 13.04 15.79
CA VAL A 101 8.79 13.23 14.48
C VAL A 101 8.46 14.60 13.88
N GLN A 102 7.19 15.01 13.90
CA GLN A 102 6.74 16.28 13.33
C GLN A 102 7.31 17.51 14.06
N GLN A 103 7.56 17.40 15.36
CA GLN A 103 7.98 18.53 16.21
C GLN A 103 9.50 18.68 16.33
N VAL A 104 10.26 17.58 16.35
CA VAL A 104 11.71 17.63 16.68
C VAL A 104 12.64 17.00 15.67
N SER A 105 12.15 16.26 14.68
CA SER A 105 13.03 15.71 13.64
C SER A 105 13.50 16.78 12.66
N ASP A 106 14.58 16.49 11.93
CA ASP A 106 15.07 17.32 10.82
C ASP A 106 14.31 17.07 9.50
N ILE A 107 13.30 16.19 9.52
CA ILE A 107 12.47 15.90 8.36
C ILE A 107 11.68 17.15 8.00
N TYR A 108 11.74 17.54 6.72
CA TYR A 108 10.97 18.68 6.20
C TYR A 108 9.48 18.47 6.48
N GLN A 109 8.87 19.36 7.28
CA GLN A 109 7.43 19.34 7.55
C GLN A 109 6.70 20.03 6.41
N THR A 110 5.75 19.33 5.79
CA THR A 110 4.97 19.92 4.70
C THR A 110 3.99 20.96 5.24
N PRO A 111 3.59 21.93 4.41
CA PRO A 111 2.56 22.89 4.79
C PRO A 111 1.25 22.25 5.28
N LEU A 112 0.90 21.04 4.83
CA LEU A 112 -0.30 20.32 5.30
C LEU A 112 -0.25 19.92 6.78
N VAL A 113 0.94 19.83 7.36
CA VAL A 113 1.12 19.64 8.80
C VAL A 113 0.91 20.96 9.54
N ALA A 114 1.21 22.10 8.90
CA ALA A 114 1.11 23.44 9.48
C ALA A 114 -0.23 24.17 9.23
N GLY A 115 -1.05 23.72 8.26
CA GLY A 115 -2.36 24.30 7.96
C GLY A 115 -2.72 24.32 6.46
N PRO A 116 -3.76 25.09 6.07
CA PRO A 116 -4.14 25.24 4.67
C PRO A 116 -3.01 25.90 3.86
N SER A 117 -2.76 25.42 2.65
CA SER A 117 -1.78 25.97 1.72
C SER A 117 -2.09 25.58 0.28
N ASP A 118 -1.45 26.22 -0.69
CA ASP A 118 -1.46 25.80 -2.10
C ASP A 118 -0.58 24.57 -2.36
N PHE A 119 -0.14 23.89 -1.30
CA PHE A 119 0.59 22.64 -1.40
C PHE A 119 -0.28 21.55 -2.01
N GLU A 120 0.29 20.83 -2.96
CA GLU A 120 -0.28 19.60 -3.48
C GLU A 120 0.66 18.43 -3.17
N GLY A 121 0.11 17.43 -2.48
CA GLY A 121 0.73 16.14 -2.30
C GLY A 121 0.88 15.38 -3.61
N LYS A 122 1.48 14.20 -3.52
CA LYS A 122 1.91 13.42 -4.67
C LYS A 122 1.16 12.10 -4.74
N VAL A 123 0.82 11.68 -5.96
CA VAL A 123 0.17 10.39 -6.19
C VAL A 123 1.25 9.39 -6.58
N LEU A 124 1.37 8.30 -5.85
CA LEU A 124 2.27 7.19 -6.12
C LEU A 124 1.44 5.96 -6.52
N ILE A 125 1.89 5.18 -7.49
CA ILE A 125 1.25 3.90 -7.81
C ILE A 125 2.24 2.75 -7.59
N THR A 126 1.77 1.66 -7.00
CA THR A 126 2.48 0.38 -7.12
C THR A 126 1.88 -0.42 -8.26
N SER A 127 2.69 -0.83 -9.24
CA SER A 127 2.17 -1.50 -10.44
C SER A 127 3.06 -2.63 -10.93
N GLN A 128 2.40 -3.73 -11.33
CA GLN A 128 2.98 -4.96 -11.86
C GLN A 128 1.85 -5.92 -12.28
N LEU A 129 1.96 -6.54 -13.46
CA LEU A 129 0.92 -7.44 -14.01
C LEU A 129 0.96 -8.85 -13.45
N LYS A 130 2.05 -9.25 -12.81
CA LYS A 130 2.12 -10.57 -12.17
C LYS A 130 1.42 -10.53 -10.81
N GLY A 131 0.51 -11.47 -10.58
CA GLY A 131 -0.03 -11.75 -9.25
C GLY A 131 1.05 -12.26 -8.30
N GLY A 132 1.01 -11.88 -7.03
CA GLY A 132 2.01 -12.30 -6.02
C GLY A 132 3.34 -11.55 -6.04
N SER A 133 3.46 -10.47 -6.82
CA SER A 133 4.65 -9.62 -6.91
C SER A 133 4.86 -8.65 -5.74
N ALA A 134 4.16 -8.86 -4.62
CA ALA A 134 4.19 -8.02 -3.42
C ALA A 134 3.65 -6.57 -3.55
N LYS A 135 2.88 -6.22 -4.59
CA LYS A 135 2.27 -4.87 -4.78
C LYS A 135 1.58 -4.33 -3.53
N THR A 136 0.50 -4.98 -3.10
CA THR A 136 -0.33 -4.57 -1.95
C THR A 136 0.50 -4.46 -0.67
N THR A 137 1.41 -5.41 -0.42
CA THR A 137 2.32 -5.35 0.72
C THR A 137 3.29 -4.16 0.62
N THR A 138 3.83 -3.88 -0.56
CA THR A 138 4.69 -2.72 -0.81
C THR A 138 3.91 -1.42 -0.66
N SER A 139 2.68 -1.33 -1.16
CA SER A 139 1.76 -0.18 -0.99
C SER A 139 1.55 0.12 0.49
N MET A 140 1.19 -0.89 1.28
CA MET A 140 0.96 -0.74 2.73
C MET A 140 2.25 -0.36 3.47
N CYS A 141 3.36 -1.04 3.20
CA CYS A 141 4.65 -0.76 3.85
C CYS A 141 5.17 0.66 3.52
N LEU A 142 4.99 1.12 2.28
CA LEU A 142 5.29 2.50 1.90
C LEU A 142 4.41 3.48 2.66
N ALA A 143 3.11 3.21 2.76
CA ALA A 143 2.17 4.07 3.45
C ALA A 143 2.50 4.22 4.94
N GLN A 144 2.75 3.10 5.62
CA GLN A 144 3.15 3.08 7.04
C GLN A 144 4.51 3.75 7.26
N GLY A 145 5.50 3.44 6.42
CA GLY A 145 6.84 4.02 6.53
C GLY A 145 6.85 5.54 6.30
N LEU A 146 6.08 6.04 5.33
CA LEU A 146 5.91 7.48 5.11
C LEU A 146 5.13 8.14 6.26
N SER A 147 4.08 7.49 6.79
CA SER A 147 3.35 7.99 7.97
C SER A 147 4.25 8.14 9.19
N LEU A 148 5.18 7.19 9.43
CA LEU A 148 6.19 7.28 10.51
C LEU A 148 7.17 8.43 10.34
N ARG A 149 7.32 8.96 9.12
CA ARG A 149 8.10 10.18 8.85
C ARG A 149 7.30 11.46 9.08
N GLY A 150 6.11 11.35 9.68
CA GLY A 150 5.23 12.48 9.98
C GLY A 150 4.28 12.88 8.84
N ARG A 151 4.24 12.10 7.74
CA ARG A 151 3.41 12.40 6.57
C ARG A 151 1.95 12.04 6.80
N LYS A 152 1.03 12.77 6.17
CA LYS A 152 -0.37 12.38 5.99
C LYS A 152 -0.49 11.54 4.71
N VAL A 153 -0.94 10.30 4.84
CA VAL A 153 -1.00 9.36 3.73
C VAL A 153 -2.42 8.87 3.52
N LEU A 154 -2.86 8.86 2.26
CA LEU A 154 -4.06 8.18 1.81
C LEU A 154 -3.64 6.97 0.99
N VAL A 155 -4.20 5.80 1.25
CA VAL A 155 -4.15 4.68 0.32
C VAL A 155 -5.48 4.53 -0.41
N VAL A 156 -5.44 4.14 -1.68
CA VAL A 156 -6.64 3.87 -2.48
C VAL A 156 -6.51 2.47 -3.03
N ASP A 157 -7.39 1.58 -2.58
CA ASP A 157 -7.45 0.21 -3.05
C ASP A 157 -8.31 0.16 -4.32
N LEU A 158 -7.69 -0.25 -5.43
CA LEU A 158 -8.34 -0.37 -6.74
C LEU A 158 -8.41 -1.83 -7.20
N ASP A 159 -8.03 -2.78 -6.34
CA ASP A 159 -8.19 -4.21 -6.63
C ASP A 159 -9.53 -4.70 -6.05
N PRO A 160 -10.46 -5.22 -6.88
CA PRO A 160 -11.72 -5.78 -6.39
C PRO A 160 -11.55 -6.89 -5.33
N GLN A 161 -10.37 -7.49 -5.19
CA GLN A 161 -10.04 -8.45 -4.12
C GLN A 161 -9.81 -7.81 -2.74
N ALA A 162 -9.76 -6.47 -2.67
CA ALA A 162 -9.71 -5.67 -1.45
C ALA A 162 -8.60 -6.04 -0.45
N SER A 163 -7.48 -6.57 -0.94
CA SER A 163 -6.38 -7.04 -0.08
C SER A 163 -5.71 -5.91 0.70
N LEU A 164 -5.66 -4.68 0.15
CA LEU A 164 -5.11 -3.53 0.87
C LEU A 164 -6.09 -3.05 1.94
N SER A 165 -7.38 -3.10 1.65
CA SER A 165 -8.45 -2.81 2.60
C SER A 165 -8.35 -3.73 3.83
N GLU A 166 -8.14 -5.04 3.62
CA GLU A 166 -7.89 -5.99 4.72
C GLU A 166 -6.59 -5.70 5.49
N LEU A 167 -5.50 -5.31 4.81
CA LEU A 167 -4.26 -4.90 5.47
C LEU A 167 -4.43 -3.62 6.32
N CYS A 168 -5.36 -2.74 5.93
CA CYS A 168 -5.76 -1.56 6.68
C CYS A 168 -6.73 -1.87 7.84
N GLY A 169 -7.01 -3.15 8.09
CA GLY A 169 -7.85 -3.59 9.20
C GLY A 169 -9.35 -3.47 8.95
N LEU A 170 -9.78 -3.17 7.73
CA LEU A 170 -11.19 -3.16 7.32
C LEU A 170 -11.58 -4.57 6.84
N TYR A 171 -12.72 -5.07 7.29
CA TYR A 171 -13.26 -6.30 6.74
C TYR A 171 -14.09 -6.01 5.50
N ALA A 172 -13.45 -6.03 4.32
CA ALA A 172 -14.05 -5.60 3.06
C ALA A 172 -15.45 -6.20 2.78
N GLU A 173 -15.68 -7.48 3.07
CA GLU A 173 -16.98 -8.13 2.78
C GLU A 173 -18.11 -7.77 3.75
N LYS A 174 -17.81 -7.31 4.98
CA LYS A 174 -18.84 -6.99 5.98
C LYS A 174 -18.90 -5.51 6.37
N GLU A 175 -17.80 -4.78 6.22
CA GLU A 175 -17.65 -3.40 6.67
C GLU A 175 -17.57 -2.38 5.53
N VAL A 176 -17.39 -2.83 4.27
CA VAL A 176 -17.27 -1.96 3.11
C VAL A 176 -18.41 -2.23 2.14
N SER A 177 -19.12 -1.18 1.74
CA SER A 177 -20.12 -1.21 0.67
C SER A 177 -19.53 -0.65 -0.63
N PRO A 178 -20.16 -0.90 -1.80
CA PRO A 178 -19.75 -0.26 -3.05
C PRO A 178 -19.70 1.28 -2.98
N ASP A 179 -20.57 1.89 -2.18
CA ASP A 179 -20.68 3.35 -2.00
C ASP A 179 -19.48 3.98 -1.27
N ASP A 180 -18.72 3.15 -0.53
CA ASP A 180 -17.50 3.53 0.17
C ASP A 180 -16.26 3.57 -0.74
N THR A 181 -16.36 3.03 -1.96
CA THR A 181 -15.22 2.87 -2.88
C THR A 181 -15.07 4.05 -3.84
N VAL A 182 -14.13 3.95 -4.79
CA VAL A 182 -14.06 4.90 -5.91
C VAL A 182 -15.22 4.77 -6.91
N LEU A 183 -15.99 3.68 -6.86
CA LEU A 183 -17.01 3.33 -7.87
C LEU A 183 -18.10 4.39 -8.07
N PRO A 184 -18.68 5.01 -7.01
CA PRO A 184 -19.70 6.03 -7.19
C PRO A 184 -19.18 7.23 -7.98
N PHE A 185 -17.93 7.63 -7.76
CA PHE A 185 -17.30 8.71 -8.52
C PHE A 185 -16.98 8.31 -9.96
N VAL A 186 -16.62 7.05 -10.19
CA VAL A 186 -16.43 6.50 -11.53
C VAL A 186 -17.73 6.55 -12.33
N TYR A 187 -18.88 6.28 -11.69
CA TYR A 187 -20.20 6.31 -12.30
C TYR A 187 -20.77 7.72 -12.48
N ASP A 188 -20.58 8.59 -11.48
CA ASP A 188 -20.98 9.98 -11.52
C ASP A 188 -19.92 10.89 -10.89
N GLN A 189 -19.18 11.62 -11.72
CA GLN A 189 -18.16 12.57 -11.28
C GLN A 189 -18.73 13.77 -10.49
N LYS A 190 -20.06 13.91 -10.44
CA LYS A 190 -20.77 14.93 -9.65
C LYS A 190 -21.31 14.38 -8.33
N VAL A 191 -21.00 13.13 -7.97
CA VAL A 191 -21.40 12.54 -6.68
C VAL A 191 -21.02 13.45 -5.53
N GLU A 192 -21.93 13.61 -4.58
CA GLU A 192 -21.79 14.56 -3.47
C GLU A 192 -20.52 14.29 -2.64
N GLY A 193 -19.71 15.32 -2.45
CA GLY A 193 -18.42 15.25 -1.74
C GLY A 193 -17.28 14.58 -2.52
N GLY A 194 -17.53 14.08 -3.74
CA GLY A 194 -16.52 13.43 -4.58
C GLY A 194 -15.86 12.24 -3.89
N LEU A 195 -14.57 12.01 -4.15
CA LEU A 195 -13.79 10.97 -3.46
C LEU A 195 -13.46 11.32 -2.00
N LEU A 196 -13.50 12.61 -1.61
CA LEU A 196 -13.16 13.01 -0.24
C LEU A 196 -14.14 12.45 0.80
N SER A 197 -15.42 12.37 0.46
CA SER A 197 -16.44 11.77 1.34
C SER A 197 -16.38 10.23 1.41
N ARG A 198 -15.48 9.58 0.66
CA ARG A 198 -15.27 8.12 0.65
C ARG A 198 -14.02 7.71 1.44
N VAL A 199 -13.30 8.69 1.98
CA VAL A 199 -12.12 8.45 2.80
C VAL A 199 -12.55 7.96 4.18
N GLN A 200 -11.94 6.87 4.63
CA GLN A 200 -12.15 6.27 5.94
C GLN A 200 -10.84 6.23 6.74
N PRO A 201 -10.87 6.44 8.06
CA PRO A 201 -9.69 6.28 8.90
C PRO A 201 -9.31 4.79 9.02
N THR A 202 -8.03 4.51 9.24
CA THR A 202 -7.54 3.15 9.53
C THR A 202 -7.16 3.00 11.01
N TYR A 203 -6.74 1.81 11.43
CA TYR A 203 -6.13 1.60 12.75
C TYR A 203 -4.79 2.36 12.93
N TRP A 204 -4.21 2.88 11.85
CA TRP A 204 -2.89 3.50 11.81
C TRP A 204 -3.00 5.02 11.74
N ASP A 205 -2.59 5.73 12.79
CA ASP A 205 -2.61 7.19 12.84
C ASP A 205 -1.83 7.82 11.66
N GLY A 206 -2.45 8.78 10.98
CA GLY A 206 -1.91 9.44 9.79
C GLY A 206 -2.01 8.65 8.48
N LEU A 207 -2.72 7.52 8.48
CA LEU A 207 -3.02 6.72 7.32
C LEU A 207 -4.53 6.52 7.19
N ASP A 208 -5.10 7.06 6.11
CA ASP A 208 -6.49 6.88 5.73
C ASP A 208 -6.59 6.00 4.48
N ILE A 209 -7.79 5.51 4.17
CA ILE A 209 -8.07 4.63 3.03
C ILE A 209 -9.33 5.04 2.27
N ILE A 210 -9.31 4.91 0.94
CA ILE A 210 -10.53 4.63 0.15
C ILE A 210 -10.51 3.12 -0.16
N PRO A 211 -11.43 2.33 0.40
CA PRO A 211 -11.39 0.87 0.29
C PRO A 211 -11.86 0.39 -1.09
N ALA A 212 -11.65 -0.90 -1.32
CA ALA A 212 -12.13 -1.61 -2.50
C ALA A 212 -13.29 -2.55 -2.15
N HIS A 213 -14.07 -2.88 -3.18
CA HIS A 213 -15.15 -3.85 -3.13
C HIS A 213 -15.17 -4.64 -4.44
N THR A 214 -15.70 -5.86 -4.42
CA THR A 214 -15.78 -6.75 -5.59
C THR A 214 -16.50 -6.10 -6.79
N GLU A 215 -17.45 -5.22 -6.52
CA GLU A 215 -18.19 -4.45 -7.53
C GLU A 215 -17.34 -3.45 -8.32
N LEU A 216 -16.08 -3.17 -7.93
CA LEU A 216 -15.18 -2.33 -8.72
C LEU A 216 -14.98 -2.85 -10.15
N VAL A 217 -15.22 -4.14 -10.40
CA VAL A 217 -15.27 -4.73 -11.76
C VAL A 217 -16.26 -3.98 -12.67
N GLY A 218 -17.31 -3.37 -12.11
CA GLY A 218 -18.27 -2.53 -12.84
C GLY A 218 -17.65 -1.35 -13.59
N ALA A 219 -16.53 -0.80 -13.09
CA ALA A 219 -15.79 0.28 -13.74
C ALA A 219 -15.31 -0.10 -15.16
N GLU A 220 -15.00 -1.38 -15.38
CA GLU A 220 -14.49 -1.91 -16.65
C GLU A 220 -15.54 -1.88 -17.76
N TYR A 221 -16.82 -1.93 -17.40
CA TYR A 221 -17.93 -1.79 -18.34
C TYR A 221 -18.35 -0.33 -18.50
N HIS A 222 -18.35 0.42 -17.40
CA HIS A 222 -18.85 1.80 -17.39
C HIS A 222 -17.95 2.77 -18.17
N LEU A 223 -16.64 2.77 -17.89
CA LEU A 223 -15.69 3.70 -18.50
C LEU A 223 -15.69 3.67 -20.04
N PRO A 224 -15.58 2.52 -20.72
CA PRO A 224 -15.67 2.47 -22.18
C PRO A 224 -17.08 2.80 -22.70
N ALA A 225 -18.14 2.42 -21.99
CA ALA A 225 -19.51 2.76 -22.40
C ALA A 225 -19.72 4.28 -22.40
N MET A 226 -19.17 5.00 -21.42
CA MET A 226 -19.22 6.46 -21.37
C MET A 226 -18.40 7.11 -22.48
N GLN A 227 -17.24 6.55 -22.81
CA GLN A 227 -16.42 7.01 -23.94
C GLN A 227 -17.18 6.95 -25.28
N MET A 228 -18.06 5.95 -25.46
CA MET A 228 -18.89 5.82 -26.66
C MET A 228 -20.09 6.77 -26.66
N LYS A 229 -20.67 7.05 -25.48
CA LYS A 229 -21.89 7.87 -25.35
C LYS A 229 -21.60 9.37 -25.36
N LEU A 230 -20.50 9.79 -24.76
CA LEU A 230 -20.17 11.20 -24.55
C LEU A 230 -18.96 11.60 -25.40
N ALA A 231 -19.21 12.41 -26.42
CA ALA A 231 -18.16 13.00 -27.23
C ALA A 231 -17.22 13.84 -26.36
N GLY A 232 -15.92 13.55 -26.42
CA GLY A 232 -14.90 14.27 -25.63
C GLY A 232 -14.76 13.81 -24.19
N PHE A 233 -15.52 12.81 -23.72
CA PHE A 233 -15.21 12.12 -22.47
C PHE A 233 -13.81 11.51 -22.57
N LYS A 234 -13.03 11.62 -21.51
CA LYS A 234 -11.66 11.11 -21.44
C LYS A 234 -11.61 10.07 -20.33
N PHE A 235 -11.96 8.84 -20.68
CA PHE A 235 -12.15 7.78 -19.68
C PHE A 235 -10.92 7.54 -18.79
N TRP A 236 -9.72 7.92 -19.23
CA TRP A 236 -8.45 7.73 -18.53
C TRP A 236 -8.13 8.84 -17.51
N GLN A 237 -8.94 9.91 -17.44
CA GLN A 237 -8.72 11.05 -16.54
C GLN A 237 -9.59 11.00 -15.28
N VAL A 238 -10.56 10.08 -15.22
CA VAL A 238 -11.60 10.06 -14.17
C VAL A 238 -10.98 10.03 -12.78
N LEU A 239 -10.08 9.08 -12.50
CA LEU A 239 -9.43 9.06 -11.18
C LEU A 239 -8.53 10.26 -10.94
N ARG A 240 -7.84 10.78 -11.97
CA ARG A 240 -6.97 11.95 -11.81
C ARG A 240 -7.77 13.17 -11.34
N ASP A 241 -8.95 13.38 -11.92
CA ASP A 241 -9.82 14.50 -11.57
C ASP A 241 -10.43 14.31 -10.18
N GLY A 242 -10.83 13.07 -9.83
CA GLY A 242 -11.34 12.73 -8.50
C GLY A 242 -10.30 12.86 -7.38
N LEU A 243 -9.02 12.56 -7.68
CA LEU A 243 -7.91 12.66 -6.73
C LEU A 243 -7.39 14.10 -6.57
N ALA A 244 -7.65 15.00 -7.52
CA ALA A 244 -7.11 16.36 -7.48
C ALA A 244 -7.46 17.13 -6.17
N PRO A 245 -8.71 17.11 -5.65
CA PRO A 245 -9.03 17.73 -4.37
C PRO A 245 -8.27 17.09 -3.19
N LEU A 246 -8.07 15.76 -3.21
CA LEU A 246 -7.41 15.01 -2.14
C LEU A 246 -5.93 15.37 -1.97
N ARG A 247 -5.27 15.87 -3.03
CA ARG A 247 -3.87 16.32 -2.99
C ARG A 247 -3.65 17.46 -1.99
N LYS A 248 -4.69 18.19 -1.62
CA LYS A 248 -4.63 19.27 -0.61
C LYS A 248 -4.81 18.79 0.82
N HIS A 249 -5.06 17.51 1.02
CA HIS A 249 -5.30 16.91 2.34
C HIS A 249 -4.22 15.90 2.74
N TYR A 250 -3.54 15.31 1.76
CA TYR A 250 -2.53 14.28 1.95
C TYR A 250 -1.21 14.67 1.30
N ASP A 251 -0.09 14.36 1.96
CA ASP A 251 1.24 14.47 1.36
C ASP A 251 1.44 13.41 0.27
N TYR A 252 0.86 12.22 0.50
CA TYR A 252 0.94 11.07 -0.37
C TYR A 252 -0.42 10.42 -0.57
N ILE A 253 -0.75 10.12 -1.82
CA ILE A 253 -1.86 9.25 -2.20
C ILE A 253 -1.26 8.03 -2.89
N ILE A 254 -1.37 6.85 -2.29
CA ILE A 254 -0.78 5.61 -2.81
C ILE A 254 -1.89 4.75 -3.42
N LEU A 255 -1.78 4.46 -4.72
CA LEU A 255 -2.72 3.64 -5.47
C LEU A 255 -2.23 2.19 -5.51
N ASP A 256 -3.05 1.26 -5.03
CA ASP A 256 -2.82 -0.18 -5.17
C ASP A 256 -3.73 -0.75 -6.24
N THR A 257 -3.16 -1.55 -7.15
CA THR A 257 -3.87 -1.99 -8.36
C THR A 257 -3.85 -3.51 -8.51
N SER A 258 -4.91 -4.02 -9.16
CA SER A 258 -5.00 -5.44 -9.54
C SER A 258 -3.88 -5.83 -10.52
N PRO A 259 -3.52 -7.13 -10.65
CA PRO A 259 -2.51 -7.60 -11.60
C PRO A 259 -3.01 -7.63 -13.06
N SER A 260 -3.63 -6.55 -13.53
CA SER A 260 -4.21 -6.45 -14.87
C SER A 260 -3.95 -5.07 -15.48
N LEU A 261 -4.21 -4.91 -16.79
CA LEU A 261 -4.18 -3.60 -17.46
C LEU A 261 -5.60 -3.18 -17.83
N SER A 262 -6.45 -3.13 -16.80
CA SER A 262 -7.85 -2.75 -16.89
C SER A 262 -8.03 -1.24 -17.09
N TYR A 263 -9.24 -0.78 -17.41
CA TYR A 263 -9.57 0.64 -17.54
C TYR A 263 -9.36 1.40 -16.22
N LEU A 264 -9.69 0.79 -15.08
CA LEU A 264 -9.44 1.40 -13.77
C LEU A 264 -7.94 1.49 -13.46
N ASN A 265 -7.17 0.45 -13.76
CA ASN A 265 -5.71 0.46 -13.58
C ASN A 265 -5.03 1.48 -14.50
N LEU A 266 -5.53 1.65 -15.72
CA LEU A 266 -5.05 2.69 -16.63
C LEU A 266 -5.32 4.10 -16.07
N ASN A 267 -6.51 4.33 -15.50
CA ASN A 267 -6.80 5.59 -14.81
C ASN A 267 -5.79 5.86 -13.68
N ALA A 268 -5.47 4.84 -12.88
CA ALA A 268 -4.49 4.94 -11.81
C ALA A 268 -3.09 5.28 -12.33
N LEU A 269 -2.64 4.59 -13.38
CA LEU A 269 -1.36 4.87 -14.04
C LEU A 269 -1.29 6.30 -14.56
N MET A 270 -2.36 6.80 -15.18
CA MET A 270 -2.41 8.16 -15.73
C MET A 270 -2.49 9.25 -14.65
N ALA A 271 -3.09 8.94 -13.49
CA ALA A 271 -3.17 9.83 -12.34
C ALA A 271 -1.86 9.94 -11.54
N ALA A 272 -1.04 8.88 -11.51
CA ALA A 272 0.11 8.79 -10.62
C ALA A 272 1.31 9.65 -11.03
N ASP A 273 1.86 10.46 -10.12
CA ASP A 273 3.08 11.24 -10.31
C ASP A 273 4.36 10.39 -10.33
N ALA A 274 4.38 9.26 -9.65
CA ALA A 274 5.52 8.34 -9.67
C ALA A 274 5.07 6.88 -9.60
N MET A 275 5.93 5.97 -10.06
CA MET A 275 5.64 4.54 -10.09
C MET A 275 6.70 3.73 -9.35
N VAL A 276 6.22 2.82 -8.50
CA VAL A 276 7.01 1.79 -7.84
C VAL A 276 6.61 0.43 -8.39
N MET A 277 7.58 -0.31 -8.92
CA MET A 277 7.39 -1.63 -9.46
C MET A 277 8.10 -2.65 -8.58
N PRO A 278 7.37 -3.34 -7.68
CA PRO A 278 7.97 -4.41 -6.91
C PRO A 278 8.21 -5.63 -7.81
N MET A 279 9.40 -6.22 -7.68
CA MET A 279 9.81 -7.40 -8.44
C MET A 279 10.46 -8.41 -7.51
N VAL A 280 9.95 -9.64 -7.50
CA VAL A 280 10.63 -10.76 -6.87
C VAL A 280 11.75 -11.22 -7.82
N PRO A 281 13.00 -11.40 -7.36
CA PRO A 281 14.11 -11.80 -8.22
C PRO A 281 14.09 -13.31 -8.52
N GLU A 282 12.98 -13.77 -9.11
CA GLU A 282 12.79 -15.12 -9.64
C GLU A 282 12.64 -15.08 -11.17
N ASN A 283 12.97 -16.18 -11.85
CA ASN A 283 13.04 -16.20 -13.32
C ASN A 283 11.72 -15.77 -13.97
N LEU A 284 10.59 -16.36 -13.55
CA LEU A 284 9.28 -16.07 -14.13
C LEU A 284 8.82 -14.64 -13.80
N ASP A 285 9.11 -14.15 -12.61
CA ASP A 285 8.81 -12.79 -12.17
C ASP A 285 9.58 -11.75 -13.00
N PHE A 286 10.86 -12.02 -13.29
CA PHE A 286 11.65 -11.17 -14.17
C PHE A 286 11.06 -11.10 -15.58
N PHE A 287 10.77 -12.24 -16.24
CA PHE A 287 10.17 -12.20 -17.58
C PHE A 287 8.77 -11.57 -17.61
N SER A 288 7.99 -11.76 -16.54
CA SER A 288 6.68 -11.10 -16.40
C SER A 288 6.82 -9.59 -16.28
N SER A 289 7.83 -9.11 -15.53
CA SER A 289 8.11 -7.68 -15.42
C SER A 289 8.48 -7.02 -16.76
N LEU A 290 9.25 -7.71 -17.61
CA LEU A 290 9.53 -7.21 -18.97
C LEU A 290 8.26 -7.14 -19.83
N SER A 291 7.33 -8.08 -19.64
CA SER A 291 6.05 -8.10 -20.37
C SER A 291 5.16 -6.94 -19.97
N PHE A 292 5.15 -6.54 -18.69
CA PHE A 292 4.49 -5.31 -18.24
C PHE A 292 5.02 -4.08 -18.99
N TRP A 293 6.33 -3.90 -19.10
CA TRP A 293 6.90 -2.76 -19.79
C TRP A 293 6.53 -2.68 -21.27
N ARG A 294 6.45 -3.84 -21.94
CA ARG A 294 5.98 -3.90 -23.33
C ARG A 294 4.54 -3.41 -23.45
N LEU A 295 3.64 -3.94 -22.62
CA LEU A 295 2.23 -3.55 -22.63
C LEU A 295 2.02 -2.08 -22.24
N PHE A 296 2.73 -1.64 -21.20
CA PHE A 296 2.72 -0.24 -20.77
C PHE A 296 3.23 0.69 -21.87
N SER A 297 4.26 0.30 -22.62
CA SER A 297 4.75 1.07 -23.77
C SER A 297 3.70 1.20 -24.88
N ASP A 298 2.99 0.12 -25.20
CA ASP A 298 1.97 0.12 -26.25
C ASP A 298 0.76 0.99 -25.86
N VAL A 299 0.36 0.95 -24.58
CA VAL A 299 -0.63 1.86 -24.03
C VAL A 299 -0.11 3.30 -24.05
N ALA A 300 1.09 3.57 -23.52
CA ALA A 300 1.66 4.92 -23.47
C ALA A 300 1.74 5.56 -24.86
N LYS A 301 2.20 4.82 -25.89
CA LYS A 301 2.23 5.29 -27.29
C LYS A 301 0.87 5.75 -27.79
N SER A 302 -0.20 5.06 -27.39
CA SER A 302 -1.57 5.42 -27.76
C SER A 302 -2.03 6.73 -27.11
N PHE A 303 -1.44 7.10 -25.95
CA PHE A 303 -1.77 8.31 -25.20
C PHE A 303 -0.86 9.50 -25.44
N ILE A 304 0.32 9.34 -26.07
CA ILE A 304 1.28 10.46 -26.32
C ILE A 304 0.60 11.69 -26.94
N LYS A 305 -0.32 11.50 -27.89
CA LYS A 305 -1.02 12.61 -28.57
C LYS A 305 -2.06 13.30 -27.69
N TYR A 306 -2.61 12.60 -26.70
CA TYR A 306 -3.69 13.09 -25.83
C TYR A 306 -3.16 13.65 -24.51
N GLU A 307 -2.00 13.18 -24.07
CA GLU A 307 -1.41 13.42 -22.74
C GLU A 307 0.06 13.83 -22.88
N ALA A 308 0.35 14.79 -23.75
CA ALA A 308 1.72 15.21 -24.08
C ALA A 308 2.53 15.71 -22.86
N ASN A 309 1.85 16.19 -21.82
CA ASN A 309 2.47 16.70 -20.60
C ASN A 309 2.59 15.64 -19.49
N LYS A 310 2.06 14.43 -19.70
CA LYS A 310 2.11 13.38 -18.69
C LYS A 310 3.56 12.95 -18.48
N LYS A 311 4.04 13.12 -17.25
CA LYS A 311 5.35 12.65 -16.80
C LYS A 311 5.21 11.84 -15.51
N TYR A 312 6.22 11.02 -15.25
CA TYR A 312 6.49 10.49 -13.92
C TYR A 312 7.71 11.21 -13.35
N ASP A 313 7.61 11.69 -12.13
CA ASP A 313 8.71 12.31 -11.39
C ASP A 313 9.84 11.30 -11.16
N PHE A 314 9.48 10.03 -10.92
CA PHE A 314 10.39 8.90 -11.02
C PHE A 314 9.67 7.58 -11.31
N VAL A 315 10.45 6.63 -11.82
CA VAL A 315 10.12 5.21 -11.92
C VAL A 315 11.16 4.46 -11.12
N SER A 316 10.69 3.56 -10.26
CA SER A 316 11.51 2.78 -9.33
C SER A 316 11.16 1.31 -9.45
N VAL A 317 12.16 0.45 -9.61
CA VAL A 317 12.03 -1.02 -9.59
C VAL A 317 12.67 -1.51 -8.29
N LEU A 318 11.82 -1.94 -7.36
CA LEU A 318 12.22 -2.40 -6.03
C LEU A 318 12.30 -3.92 -6.00
N LEU A 319 13.47 -4.48 -5.65
CA LEU A 319 13.58 -5.92 -5.42
C LEU A 319 12.93 -6.29 -4.09
N THR A 320 11.92 -7.16 -4.16
CA THR A 320 11.15 -7.61 -2.99
C THR A 320 11.28 -9.11 -2.79
N ARG A 321 11.05 -9.56 -1.54
CA ARG A 321 11.14 -10.97 -1.16
C ARG A 321 12.44 -11.64 -1.63
N VAL A 322 13.55 -10.91 -1.54
CA VAL A 322 14.85 -11.40 -2.01
C VAL A 322 15.29 -12.58 -1.16
N ASN A 323 15.46 -13.74 -1.81
CA ASN A 323 15.97 -14.94 -1.17
C ASN A 323 17.49 -15.02 -1.38
N TYR A 324 18.25 -14.91 -0.28
CA TYR A 324 19.71 -14.93 -0.30
C TYR A 324 20.32 -16.34 -0.14
N ASN A 325 19.50 -17.39 -0.15
CA ASN A 325 20.00 -18.76 -0.10
C ASN A 325 20.82 -19.09 -1.36
N SER A 326 21.83 -19.94 -1.20
CA SER A 326 22.76 -20.31 -2.27
C SER A 326 22.12 -20.99 -3.49
N THR A 327 20.94 -21.59 -3.31
CA THR A 327 20.16 -22.25 -4.37
C THR A 327 19.14 -21.31 -5.04
N SER A 328 19.03 -20.06 -4.60
CA SER A 328 18.10 -19.10 -5.19
C SER A 328 18.57 -18.62 -6.57
N ALA A 329 17.61 -18.32 -7.44
CA ALA A 329 17.86 -17.62 -8.70
C ALA A 329 18.23 -16.14 -8.51
N ALA A 330 18.04 -15.58 -7.31
CA ALA A 330 18.15 -14.15 -7.04
C ALA A 330 19.49 -13.51 -7.48
N PRO A 331 20.68 -14.11 -7.26
CA PRO A 331 21.94 -13.51 -7.70
C PRO A 331 22.03 -13.34 -9.23
N VAL A 332 21.53 -14.34 -9.97
CA VAL A 332 21.52 -14.33 -11.45
C VAL A 332 20.50 -13.31 -11.95
N VAL A 333 19.28 -13.37 -11.42
CA VAL A 333 18.20 -12.44 -11.81
C VAL A 333 18.54 -10.99 -11.46
N ARG A 334 19.25 -10.74 -10.36
CA ARG A 334 19.76 -9.40 -10.01
C ARG A 334 20.68 -8.85 -11.11
N THR A 335 21.58 -9.68 -11.63
CA THR A 335 22.47 -9.28 -12.74
C THR A 335 21.67 -8.92 -13.99
N TRP A 336 20.62 -9.69 -14.31
CA TRP A 336 19.73 -9.39 -15.43
C TRP A 336 18.94 -8.09 -15.20
N ALA A 337 18.42 -7.89 -13.99
CA ALA A 337 17.70 -6.69 -13.59
C ALA A 337 18.59 -5.44 -13.70
N GLN A 338 19.84 -5.51 -13.27
CA GLN A 338 20.82 -4.42 -13.41
C GLN A 338 21.03 -4.05 -14.87
N GLY A 339 21.15 -5.04 -15.76
CA GLY A 339 21.31 -4.81 -17.19
C GLY A 339 20.05 -4.22 -17.86
N ALA A 340 18.86 -4.70 -17.48
CA ALA A 340 17.59 -4.33 -18.08
C ALA A 340 17.06 -2.98 -17.57
N TYR A 341 17.01 -2.78 -16.26
CA TYR A 341 16.40 -1.61 -15.62
C TYR A 341 17.38 -0.46 -15.38
N ARG A 342 18.68 -0.75 -15.29
CA ARG A 342 19.74 0.27 -15.16
C ARG A 342 19.43 1.25 -14.02
N HIS A 343 19.22 2.53 -14.33
CA HIS A 343 18.97 3.60 -13.36
C HIS A 343 17.57 3.56 -12.74
N TRP A 344 16.65 2.74 -13.25
CA TRP A 344 15.36 2.48 -12.61
C TRP A 344 15.45 1.37 -11.56
N LEU A 345 16.50 0.56 -11.54
CA LEU A 345 16.69 -0.44 -10.49
C LEU A 345 17.21 0.24 -9.22
N ASP A 346 16.44 0.12 -8.14
CA ASP A 346 16.88 0.64 -6.85
C ASP A 346 18.00 -0.19 -6.23
N PRO A 347 18.87 0.45 -5.43
CA PRO A 347 19.88 -0.26 -4.64
C PRO A 347 19.27 -1.00 -3.44
N PHE A 348 18.02 -0.73 -3.10
CA PHE A 348 17.34 -1.31 -1.96
C PHE A 348 16.80 -2.71 -2.29
N GLU A 349 16.99 -3.64 -1.37
CA GLU A 349 16.51 -5.01 -1.50
C GLU A 349 15.76 -5.42 -0.23
N VAL A 350 14.48 -5.78 -0.37
CA VAL A 350 13.66 -6.24 0.75
C VAL A 350 13.78 -7.77 0.86
N PRO A 351 14.41 -8.33 1.91
CA PRO A 351 14.57 -9.77 2.06
C PRO A 351 13.24 -10.51 2.20
N ALA A 352 13.20 -11.77 1.76
CA ALA A 352 12.11 -12.67 2.11
C ALA A 352 12.09 -12.96 3.62
N SER A 353 10.91 -13.10 4.21
CA SER A 353 10.74 -13.50 5.60
C SER A 353 9.61 -14.51 5.75
N SER A 354 9.92 -15.66 6.36
CA SER A 354 8.96 -16.72 6.69
C SER A 354 8.05 -16.37 7.87
N VAL A 355 8.39 -15.33 8.63
CA VAL A 355 7.60 -14.86 9.78
C VAL A 355 6.24 -14.32 9.33
N MET A 356 6.22 -13.63 8.18
CA MET A 356 5.04 -12.99 7.62
C MET A 356 4.04 -14.00 6.99
N SER A 357 4.42 -15.27 6.85
CA SER A 357 3.57 -16.34 6.31
C SER A 357 2.91 -17.21 7.38
N SER A 358 3.07 -16.89 8.67
CA SER A 358 2.48 -17.65 9.78
C SER A 358 1.08 -17.15 10.14
N GLY A 359 0.15 -18.06 10.44
CA GLY A 359 -1.30 -17.80 10.50
C GLY A 359 -1.76 -16.67 11.44
N ALA A 360 -1.09 -16.44 12.57
CA ALA A 360 -1.42 -15.35 13.50
C ALA A 360 -0.99 -13.96 13.00
N LEU A 361 -0.11 -13.90 11.99
CA LEU A 361 0.39 -12.67 11.36
C LEU A 361 -0.16 -12.50 9.94
N ALA A 362 -1.10 -13.36 9.51
CA ALA A 362 -1.85 -13.14 8.29
C ALA A 362 -2.49 -11.75 8.36
N PHE A 363 -2.30 -10.93 7.32
CA PHE A 363 -2.76 -9.54 7.24
C PHE A 363 -2.01 -8.52 8.13
N THR A 364 -0.82 -8.86 8.60
CA THR A 364 0.10 -7.90 9.23
C THR A 364 1.26 -7.56 8.30
N THR A 365 1.90 -6.43 8.57
CA THR A 365 3.13 -5.97 7.93
C THR A 365 4.28 -5.99 8.94
N VAL A 366 5.51 -5.78 8.47
CA VAL A 366 6.67 -5.64 9.36
C VAL A 366 6.60 -4.40 10.26
N PHE A 367 5.76 -3.43 9.92
CA PHE A 367 5.56 -2.21 10.70
C PHE A 367 4.55 -2.40 11.84
N ASP A 368 3.63 -3.35 11.72
CA ASP A 368 2.63 -3.67 12.76
C ASP A 368 3.24 -4.31 14.02
N ILE A 369 4.47 -4.84 13.90
CA ILE A 369 5.07 -5.66 14.93
C ILE A 369 5.91 -4.78 15.86
N SER A 370 5.42 -4.63 17.09
CA SER A 370 6.12 -3.90 18.17
C SER A 370 7.40 -4.60 18.60
N SER A 371 8.38 -3.85 19.11
CA SER A 371 9.69 -4.39 19.51
C SER A 371 9.66 -5.45 20.61
N SER A 372 8.59 -5.47 21.41
CA SER A 372 8.34 -6.46 22.46
C SER A 372 7.94 -7.84 21.92
N HIS A 373 7.58 -7.93 20.64
CA HIS A 373 7.19 -9.20 20.03
C HIS A 373 8.40 -10.13 19.90
N SER A 374 8.17 -11.42 20.17
CA SER A 374 9.19 -12.49 20.09
C SER A 374 9.94 -12.57 18.76
N GLN A 375 9.37 -12.02 17.68
CA GLN A 375 9.90 -12.09 16.31
C GLN A 375 10.47 -10.73 15.83
N ALA A 376 10.52 -9.69 16.68
CA ALA A 376 10.98 -8.37 16.28
C ALA A 376 12.42 -8.36 15.73
N LYS A 377 13.32 -9.16 16.32
CA LYS A 377 14.72 -9.25 15.87
C LYS A 377 14.90 -9.86 14.49
N SER A 378 14.09 -10.88 14.14
CA SER A 378 14.16 -11.50 12.81
C SER A 378 13.59 -10.57 11.74
N LEU A 379 12.60 -9.75 12.09
CA LEU A 379 11.94 -8.81 11.18
C LEU A 379 12.68 -7.48 10.99
N ALA A 380 13.56 -7.09 11.91
CA ALA A 380 14.39 -5.89 11.77
C ALA A 380 15.16 -5.86 10.43
N ARG A 381 15.62 -7.03 9.95
CA ARG A 381 16.33 -7.17 8.66
C ARG A 381 15.46 -6.86 7.44
N VAL A 382 14.14 -6.98 7.57
CA VAL A 382 13.17 -6.65 6.52
C VAL A 382 12.67 -5.22 6.65
N LYS A 383 12.47 -4.76 7.89
CA LYS A 383 11.97 -3.42 8.21
C LYS A 383 12.97 -2.33 7.78
N GLN A 384 14.27 -2.51 8.03
CA GLN A 384 15.26 -1.46 7.74
C GLN A 384 15.33 -1.08 6.25
N PRO A 385 15.46 -2.01 5.28
CA PRO A 385 15.45 -1.65 3.86
C PRO A 385 14.18 -0.91 3.42
N LEU A 386 13.02 -1.23 4.01
CA LEU A 386 11.76 -0.53 3.73
C LEU A 386 11.78 0.90 4.30
N ILE A 387 12.31 1.11 5.51
CA ILE A 387 12.49 2.44 6.10
C ILE A 387 13.41 3.30 5.21
N ASP A 388 14.54 2.73 4.78
CA ASP A 388 15.51 3.44 3.94
C ASP A 388 14.91 3.77 2.57
N TYR A 389 14.11 2.85 2.00
CA TYR A 389 13.37 3.09 0.76
C TYR A 389 12.30 4.18 0.92
N CYS A 390 11.53 4.18 2.01
CA CYS A 390 10.55 5.25 2.29
C CYS A 390 11.23 6.62 2.42
N ARG A 391 12.41 6.67 3.06
CA ARG A 391 13.22 7.89 3.13
C ARG A 391 13.65 8.36 1.75
N TRP A 392 14.13 7.45 0.91
CA TRP A 392 14.52 7.78 -0.46
C TRP A 392 13.35 8.32 -1.30
N VAL A 393 12.18 7.67 -1.24
CA VAL A 393 10.95 8.14 -1.89
C VAL A 393 10.60 9.55 -1.41
N ASP A 394 10.63 9.76 -0.09
CA ASP A 394 10.28 11.06 0.50
C ASP A 394 11.26 12.16 0.09
N ASP A 395 12.56 11.86 0.06
CA ASP A 395 13.60 12.80 -0.36
C ASP A 395 13.45 13.21 -1.84
N MET A 396 12.93 12.33 -2.72
CA MET A 396 12.66 12.68 -4.12
C MET A 396 11.62 13.79 -4.24
N PHE A 397 10.56 13.75 -3.43
CA PHE A 397 9.49 14.74 -3.47
C PHE A 397 9.75 15.96 -2.61
N VAL A 398 10.40 15.81 -1.45
CA VAL A 398 10.81 16.93 -0.60
C VAL A 398 11.70 17.91 -1.37
N LYS A 399 12.57 17.42 -2.27
CA LYS A 399 13.38 18.29 -3.16
C LYS A 399 12.53 19.16 -4.09
N GLN A 400 11.33 18.71 -4.44
CA GLN A 400 10.39 19.46 -5.27
C GLN A 400 9.47 20.38 -4.45
N TRP A 401 9.13 19.96 -3.23
CA TRP A 401 8.28 20.72 -2.33
C TRP A 401 8.99 21.87 -1.62
N ARG A 402 10.31 21.77 -1.41
CA ARG A 402 11.08 22.87 -0.86
C ARG A 402 11.07 24.04 -1.84
N PRO A 403 10.70 25.25 -1.40
CA PRO A 403 10.88 26.45 -2.21
C PRO A 403 12.34 26.53 -2.66
N ALA A 404 12.58 26.93 -3.91
CA ALA A 404 13.92 27.25 -4.36
C ALA A 404 14.48 28.32 -3.41
N GLN A 405 15.57 28.00 -2.70
CA GLN A 405 16.25 28.92 -1.78
C GLN A 405 16.97 30.04 -2.53
#